data_AF-A0A2E3K9T5-F1
#
_entry.id   AF-A0A2E3K9T5-F1
#
_cell.length_a   1.000
_cell.length_b   1.000
_cell.length_c   1.000
_cell.angle_alpha   90.00
_cell.angle_beta   90.00
_cell.angle_gamma   90.00
#
_symmetry.space_group_name_H-M   'P 1'
#
loop_
_entity.id
_entity.type
_entity.pdbx_description
1 polymer ?
#
loop_
_entity_poly.entity_id
_entity_poly.type
_entity_poly.pdbx_seq_one_letter_code
_entity_poly.pdbx_strand_id
1 'polypeptide(L)'
;MVEFGKPYPKKILQRLFYLQMSCGSDLNTNDALQEMLDFLCMARGIKPVFVAGRGIDNPCWVSGIIQLAQESGFYLEHGNFWDAYEWPEDIPTWYVKDTLALLEPFNAVYITRIKKIKNEVKEICSRNGKITMEDEARLLAYPKCCVQSHYLRLEGWYRAILSILDRHCDGNEVLMQKLFASEKIPPPETDEEKLVFSSAYNVFPAKFGSWNMCAKCRSMKHSPSALQIKKNYNVGMLIGSKLIEMLTA
;
A
#
# COMPACT_ATOMS: atom_id res chain seq x y z
N MET A 1 21.58 12.63 18.03
CA MET A 1 21.83 13.01 16.62
C MET A 1 22.44 11.79 15.95
N VAL A 2 21.80 11.27 14.91
CA VAL A 2 22.34 10.10 14.17
C VAL A 2 23.29 10.65 13.12
N GLU A 3 24.59 10.41 13.29
CA GLU A 3 25.59 10.67 12.26
C GLU A 3 25.33 9.76 11.06
N PHE A 4 25.01 10.38 9.92
CA PHE A 4 24.83 9.66 8.66
C PHE A 4 26.20 9.41 8.01
N GLY A 5 26.71 8.18 8.09
CA GLY A 5 27.83 7.75 7.26
C GLY A 5 27.52 7.93 5.76
N LYS A 6 28.43 8.60 5.03
CA LYS A 6 28.42 8.91 3.57
C LYS A 6 28.53 7.61 2.71
N PRO A 7 28.22 7.53 1.39
CA PRO A 7 27.42 8.33 0.45
C PRO A 7 26.55 7.41 -0.50
N TYR A 8 25.44 6.82 -0.03
CA TYR A 8 24.69 5.81 -0.84
C TYR A 8 23.48 6.28 -1.68
N PRO A 9 22.70 7.32 -1.32
CA PRO A 9 21.38 7.53 -1.93
C PRO A 9 21.38 7.87 -3.43
N LYS A 10 22.37 8.62 -3.93
CA LYS A 10 22.39 9.07 -5.33
C LYS A 10 22.69 7.91 -6.30
N LYS A 11 23.57 6.98 -5.91
CA LYS A 11 23.85 5.76 -6.68
C LYS A 11 22.63 4.84 -6.71
N ILE A 12 21.94 4.69 -5.57
CA ILE A 12 20.68 3.94 -5.49
C ILE A 12 19.65 4.55 -6.46
N LEU A 13 19.46 5.87 -6.44
CA LEU A 13 18.53 6.54 -7.35
C LEU A 13 18.89 6.33 -8.84
N GLN A 14 20.17 6.41 -9.21
CA GLN A 14 20.60 6.13 -10.58
C GLN A 14 20.26 4.70 -11.02
N ARG A 15 20.46 3.73 -10.13
CA ARG A 15 20.13 2.32 -10.40
C ARG A 15 18.63 2.09 -10.49
N LEU A 16 17.84 2.77 -9.65
CA LEU A 16 16.39 2.73 -9.72
C LEU A 16 15.87 3.28 -11.07
N PHE A 17 16.41 4.40 -11.55
CA PHE A 17 16.07 4.91 -12.88
C PHE A 17 16.46 3.94 -14.01
N TYR A 18 17.65 3.33 -13.91
CA TYR A 18 18.07 2.32 -14.88
C TYR A 18 17.15 1.09 -14.86
N LEU A 19 16.75 0.63 -13.68
CA LEU A 19 15.80 -0.47 -13.52
C LEU A 19 14.46 -0.13 -14.18
N GLN A 20 13.92 1.05 -13.92
CA GLN A 20 12.66 1.51 -14.53
C GLN A 20 12.73 1.46 -16.05
N MET A 21 13.81 1.97 -16.65
CA MET A 21 14.01 1.96 -18.10
C MET A 21 14.13 0.53 -18.66
N SER A 22 14.57 -0.42 -17.85
CA SER A 22 14.84 -1.80 -18.27
C SER A 22 13.60 -2.70 -18.18
N CYS A 23 12.57 -2.32 -17.43
CA CYS A 23 11.37 -3.15 -17.21
C CYS A 23 10.26 -2.99 -18.27
N GLY A 24 10.54 -2.27 -19.37
CA GLY A 24 9.65 -2.19 -20.53
C GLY A 24 8.45 -1.25 -20.35
N SER A 25 7.56 -1.26 -21.34
CA SER A 25 6.40 -0.36 -21.44
C SER A 25 5.29 -0.64 -20.44
N ASP A 26 5.22 -1.85 -19.91
CA ASP A 26 4.12 -2.30 -19.04
C ASP A 26 4.26 -1.78 -17.61
N LEU A 27 5.42 -1.18 -17.27
CA LEU A 27 5.64 -0.54 -15.99
C LEU A 27 5.03 0.87 -15.97
N ASN A 28 4.05 1.08 -15.08
CA ASN A 28 3.54 2.43 -14.84
C ASN A 28 4.67 3.33 -14.32
N THR A 29 5.02 4.35 -15.11
CA THR A 29 6.12 5.25 -14.82
C THR A 29 5.88 6.05 -13.54
N ASN A 30 4.64 6.52 -13.30
CA ASN A 30 4.32 7.34 -12.13
C ASN A 30 4.39 6.52 -10.84
N ASP A 31 3.86 5.30 -10.87
CA ASP A 31 3.93 4.39 -9.71
C ASP A 31 5.39 4.04 -9.40
N ALA A 32 6.19 3.75 -10.45
CA ALA A 32 7.60 3.47 -10.27
C ALA A 32 8.34 4.64 -9.61
N LEU A 33 8.13 5.87 -10.07
CA LEU A 33 8.74 7.07 -9.46
C LEU A 33 8.34 7.23 -7.98
N GLN A 34 7.09 6.92 -7.64
CA GLN A 34 6.60 7.01 -6.27
C GLN A 34 7.21 5.90 -5.39
N GLU A 35 7.32 4.66 -5.90
CA GLU A 35 8.03 3.58 -5.20
C GLU A 35 9.53 3.88 -5.05
N MET A 36 10.19 4.50 -6.03
CA MET A 36 11.57 4.94 -5.88
C MET A 36 11.73 5.88 -4.68
N LEU A 37 10.83 6.86 -4.54
CA LEU A 37 10.90 7.80 -3.43
C LEU A 37 10.68 7.08 -2.09
N ASP A 38 9.76 6.13 -2.02
CA ASP A 38 9.52 5.33 -0.82
C ASP A 38 10.73 4.46 -0.46
N PHE A 39 11.39 3.85 -1.46
CA PHE A 39 12.61 3.08 -1.26
C PHE A 39 13.73 3.96 -0.71
N LEU A 40 13.90 5.16 -1.25
CA LEU A 40 14.87 6.14 -0.75
C LEU A 40 14.53 6.63 0.66
N CYS A 41 13.24 6.84 0.98
CA CYS A 41 12.80 7.17 2.33
C CYS A 41 13.13 6.04 3.31
N MET A 42 12.98 4.78 2.90
CA MET A 42 13.39 3.63 3.70
C MET A 42 14.91 3.57 3.88
N ALA A 43 15.67 3.72 2.81
CA ALA A 43 17.14 3.77 2.85
C ALA A 43 17.65 4.91 3.75
N ARG A 44 16.92 6.02 3.87
CA ARG A 44 17.25 7.14 4.78
C ARG A 44 16.74 6.98 6.21
N GLY A 45 15.93 5.96 6.49
CA GLY A 45 15.34 5.69 7.81
C GLY A 45 14.16 6.60 8.16
N ILE A 46 13.54 7.25 7.15
CA ILE A 46 12.30 8.01 7.32
C ILE A 46 11.09 7.08 7.30
N LYS A 47 11.13 6.07 6.44
CA LYS A 47 10.12 5.00 6.33
C LYS A 47 10.69 3.71 6.92
N PRO A 48 10.08 3.08 7.94
CA PRO A 48 10.65 1.86 8.54
C PRO A 48 10.70 0.66 7.59
N VAL A 49 9.67 0.49 6.76
CA VAL A 49 9.53 -0.63 5.82
C VAL A 49 9.10 -0.14 4.44
N PHE A 50 9.81 -0.58 3.40
CA PHE A 50 9.39 -0.51 2.01
C PHE A 50 8.73 -1.84 1.62
N VAL A 51 7.72 -1.80 0.74
CA VAL A 51 6.98 -2.99 0.29
C VAL A 51 7.06 -3.09 -1.22
N ALA A 52 7.66 -4.16 -1.74
CA ALA A 52 7.68 -4.48 -3.17
C ALA A 52 6.61 -5.54 -3.50
N GLY A 53 6.06 -5.51 -4.72
CA GLY A 53 5.12 -6.54 -5.22
C GLY A 53 3.66 -6.33 -4.85
N ARG A 54 3.31 -5.22 -4.17
CA ARG A 54 1.92 -4.87 -3.83
C ARG A 54 1.35 -3.77 -4.73
N GLY A 55 2.09 -2.69 -4.96
CA GLY A 55 1.67 -1.59 -5.83
C GLY A 55 2.01 -1.89 -7.29
N ILE A 56 3.25 -2.31 -7.53
CA ILE A 56 3.74 -2.78 -8.82
C ILE A 56 4.07 -4.27 -8.70
N ASP A 57 3.39 -5.11 -9.48
CA ASP A 57 3.61 -6.56 -9.55
C ASP A 57 4.50 -7.00 -10.74
N ASN A 58 5.04 -6.02 -11.49
CA ASN A 58 5.93 -6.29 -12.61
C ASN A 58 7.16 -7.11 -12.17
N PRO A 59 7.38 -8.33 -12.71
CA PRO A 59 8.44 -9.22 -12.24
C PRO A 59 9.86 -8.66 -12.39
N CYS A 60 10.14 -7.89 -13.44
CA CYS A 60 11.42 -7.22 -13.63
C CYS A 60 11.66 -6.20 -12.51
N TRP A 61 10.65 -5.37 -12.23
CA TRP A 61 10.73 -4.34 -11.22
C TRP A 61 10.94 -4.93 -9.83
N VAL A 62 10.10 -5.88 -9.44
CA VAL A 62 10.17 -6.54 -8.13
C VAL A 62 11.54 -7.22 -7.93
N SER A 63 12.00 -8.00 -8.93
CA SER A 63 13.30 -8.68 -8.85
C SER A 63 14.47 -7.70 -8.76
N GLY A 64 14.43 -6.60 -9.54
CA GLY A 64 15.47 -5.57 -9.50
C GLY A 64 15.52 -4.81 -8.19
N ILE A 65 14.37 -4.53 -7.57
CA ILE A 65 14.29 -3.91 -6.24
C ILE A 65 14.88 -4.84 -5.17
N ILE A 66 14.55 -6.13 -5.22
CA ILE A 66 15.10 -7.15 -4.32
C ILE A 66 16.62 -7.20 -4.43
N GLN A 67 17.15 -7.31 -5.66
CA GLN A 67 18.59 -7.33 -5.91
C GLN A 67 19.27 -6.07 -5.38
N LEU A 68 18.70 -4.89 -5.68
CA LEU A 68 19.24 -3.62 -5.21
C LEU A 68 19.27 -3.53 -3.68
N ALA A 69 18.23 -4.04 -3.00
CA ALA A 69 18.17 -4.07 -1.55
C ALA A 69 19.21 -5.01 -0.93
N GLN A 70 19.38 -6.21 -1.49
CA GLN A 70 20.39 -7.18 -1.06
C GLN A 70 21.81 -6.61 -1.19
N GLU A 71 22.14 -6.03 -2.35
CA GLU A 71 23.44 -5.41 -2.59
C GLU A 71 23.70 -4.17 -1.71
N SER A 72 22.62 -3.51 -1.27
CA SER A 72 22.69 -2.39 -0.32
C SER A 72 22.77 -2.83 1.15
N GLY A 73 22.76 -4.15 1.42
CA GLY A 73 22.82 -4.70 2.78
C GLY A 73 21.54 -4.47 3.60
N PHE A 74 20.40 -4.25 2.94
CA PHE A 74 19.11 -4.18 3.63
C PHE A 74 18.60 -5.57 3.98
N TYR A 75 17.71 -5.62 4.95
CA TYR A 75 17.03 -6.85 5.35
C TYR A 75 15.76 -7.01 4.52
N LEU A 76 15.49 -8.25 4.12
CA LEU A 76 14.31 -8.63 3.34
C LEU A 76 13.57 -9.74 4.06
N GLU A 77 12.25 -9.67 4.05
CA GLU A 77 11.35 -10.73 4.48
C GLU A 77 10.25 -10.88 3.43
N HIS A 78 9.91 -12.12 3.09
CA HIS A 78 8.84 -12.46 2.15
C HIS A 78 7.62 -12.91 2.93
N GLY A 79 6.43 -12.51 2.49
CA GLY A 79 5.18 -13.03 3.04
C GLY A 79 3.94 -12.42 2.42
N ASN A 80 2.79 -12.86 2.91
CA ASN A 80 1.48 -12.38 2.50
C ASN A 80 1.35 -10.87 2.67
N PHE A 81 0.47 -10.26 1.88
CA PHE A 81 0.09 -8.87 2.07
C PHE A 81 -0.39 -8.61 3.50
N TRP A 82 0.03 -7.46 4.03
CA TRP A 82 -0.40 -7.06 5.36
C TRP A 82 -1.87 -6.68 5.33
N ASP A 83 -2.61 -7.24 6.29
CA ASP A 83 -4.02 -6.95 6.49
C ASP A 83 -4.21 -6.37 7.91
N ALA A 84 -4.58 -5.09 7.95
CA ALA A 84 -4.93 -4.39 9.18
C ALA A 84 -6.43 -4.23 9.39
N TYR A 85 -7.25 -4.82 8.53
CA TYR A 85 -8.70 -4.73 8.65
C TYR A 85 -9.20 -5.66 9.75
N GLU A 86 -9.87 -5.12 10.75
CA GLU A 86 -10.58 -5.91 11.75
C GLU A 86 -11.99 -6.19 11.21
N TRP A 87 -12.22 -7.42 10.75
CA TRP A 87 -13.49 -7.82 10.17
C TRP A 87 -14.61 -7.69 11.21
N PRO A 88 -15.64 -6.87 10.97
CA PRO A 88 -16.80 -6.78 11.87
C PRO A 88 -17.52 -8.12 11.99
N GLU A 89 -18.04 -8.43 13.20
CA GLU A 89 -18.71 -9.70 13.50
C GLU A 89 -19.98 -9.93 12.66
N ASP A 90 -20.58 -8.86 12.14
CA ASP A 90 -21.78 -8.91 11.30
C ASP A 90 -21.49 -9.20 9.82
N ILE A 91 -20.21 -9.25 9.41
CA ILE A 91 -19.83 -9.68 8.07
C ILE A 91 -19.83 -11.22 8.00
N PRO A 92 -20.56 -11.85 7.07
CA PRO A 92 -20.63 -13.31 6.99
C PRO A 92 -19.26 -13.96 6.83
N THR A 93 -18.99 -15.02 7.61
CA THR A 93 -17.69 -15.69 7.65
C THR A 93 -17.27 -16.27 6.30
N TRP A 94 -18.24 -16.69 5.47
CA TRP A 94 -17.95 -17.16 4.11
C TRP A 94 -17.38 -16.03 3.24
N TYR A 95 -17.90 -14.82 3.37
CA TYR A 95 -17.45 -13.66 2.59
C TYR A 95 -16.04 -13.24 3.01
N VAL A 96 -15.76 -13.26 4.31
CA VAL A 96 -14.41 -13.03 4.86
C VAL A 96 -13.42 -14.03 4.28
N LYS A 97 -13.75 -15.33 4.36
CA LYS A 97 -12.89 -16.41 3.88
C LYS A 97 -12.60 -16.28 2.38
N ASP A 98 -13.64 -16.09 1.58
CA ASP A 98 -13.49 -16.00 0.13
C ASP A 98 -12.72 -14.74 -0.29
N THR A 99 -12.96 -13.61 0.38
CA THR A 99 -12.20 -12.37 0.13
C THR A 99 -10.71 -12.53 0.46
N LEU A 100 -10.38 -13.18 1.59
CA LEU A 100 -8.99 -13.44 1.96
C LEU A 100 -8.33 -14.46 1.02
N ALA A 101 -9.07 -15.46 0.53
CA ALA A 101 -8.58 -16.44 -0.43
C ALA A 101 -8.14 -15.80 -1.76
N LEU A 102 -8.79 -14.72 -2.20
CA LEU A 102 -8.38 -13.96 -3.39
C LEU A 102 -6.97 -13.35 -3.25
N LEU A 103 -6.51 -13.11 -2.02
CA LEU A 103 -5.19 -12.53 -1.76
C LEU A 103 -4.10 -13.58 -1.56
N GLU A 104 -4.44 -14.85 -1.31
CA GLU A 104 -3.48 -15.94 -1.05
C GLU A 104 -2.41 -16.14 -2.14
N PRO A 105 -2.72 -16.01 -3.46
CA PRO A 105 -1.70 -16.16 -4.49
C PRO A 105 -0.63 -15.06 -4.47
N PHE A 106 -0.92 -13.93 -3.83
CA PHE A 106 -0.08 -12.74 -3.87
C PHE A 106 0.85 -12.67 -2.65
N ASN A 107 2.09 -12.25 -2.90
CA ASN A 107 3.10 -12.08 -1.86
C ASN A 107 3.80 -10.74 -2.05
N ALA A 108 4.24 -10.16 -0.95
CA ALA A 108 5.07 -8.97 -0.93
C ALA A 108 6.48 -9.29 -0.43
N VAL A 109 7.41 -8.38 -0.78
CA VAL A 109 8.73 -8.34 -0.16
C VAL A 109 8.85 -7.10 0.70
N TYR A 110 9.08 -7.32 1.98
CA TYR A 110 9.22 -6.29 3.00
C TYR A 110 10.69 -5.99 3.22
N ILE A 111 11.09 -4.75 2.94
CA ILE A 111 12.49 -4.33 2.93
C ILE A 111 12.71 -3.29 4.02
N THR A 112 13.71 -3.50 4.86
CA THR A 112 14.07 -2.55 5.92
C THR A 112 15.58 -2.47 6.12
N ARG A 113 16.05 -1.29 6.52
CA ARG A 113 17.44 -1.09 6.97
C ARG A 113 17.64 -1.33 8.47
N ILE A 114 16.57 -1.51 9.24
CA ILE A 114 16.61 -1.54 10.71
C ILE A 114 16.47 -2.99 11.20
N LYS A 115 17.51 -3.52 11.84
CA LYS A 115 17.54 -4.91 12.32
C LYS A 115 16.38 -5.27 13.27
N LYS A 116 15.98 -4.34 14.15
CA LYS A 116 14.83 -4.56 15.06
C LYS A 116 13.53 -4.73 14.26
N ILE A 117 13.31 -3.89 13.26
CA ILE A 117 12.12 -3.94 12.40
C ILE A 117 12.12 -5.22 11.57
N LYS A 118 13.27 -5.74 11.12
CA LYS A 118 13.34 -7.05 10.46
C LYS A 118 12.67 -8.15 11.28
N ASN A 119 13.04 -8.29 12.55
CA ASN A 119 12.52 -9.35 13.40
C ASN A 119 11.00 -9.22 13.61
N GLU A 120 10.53 -7.99 13.74
CA GLU A 120 9.10 -7.67 13.84
C GLU A 120 8.35 -8.02 12.54
N VAL A 121 8.88 -7.65 11.38
CA VAL A 121 8.32 -8.01 10.07
C VAL A 121 8.28 -9.53 9.90
N LYS A 122 9.36 -10.23 10.26
CA LYS A 122 9.41 -11.70 10.22
C LYS A 122 8.30 -12.34 11.06
N GLU A 123 8.06 -11.80 12.25
CA GLU A 123 6.98 -12.25 13.13
C GLU A 123 5.60 -12.00 12.51
N ILE A 124 5.38 -10.82 11.93
CA ILE A 124 4.14 -10.49 11.19
C ILE A 124 3.92 -11.47 10.03
N CYS A 125 4.95 -11.74 9.22
CA CYS A 125 4.87 -12.70 8.12
C CYS A 125 4.52 -14.11 8.62
N SER A 126 5.06 -14.54 9.78
CA SER A 126 4.71 -15.83 10.38
C SER A 126 3.26 -15.92 10.88
N ARG A 127 2.59 -14.78 11.08
CA ARG A 127 1.17 -14.67 11.45
C ARG A 127 0.29 -14.30 10.26
N ASN A 128 0.64 -14.78 9.06
CA ASN A 128 -0.12 -14.57 7.83
C ASN A 128 -0.34 -13.09 7.46
N GLY A 129 0.58 -12.21 7.85
CA GLY A 129 0.51 -10.77 7.53
C GLY A 129 -0.48 -9.97 8.38
N LYS A 130 -1.06 -10.55 9.45
CA LYS A 130 -2.02 -9.82 10.30
C LYS A 130 -1.33 -8.76 11.14
N ILE A 131 -1.81 -7.51 11.05
CA ILE A 131 -1.32 -6.36 11.81
C ILE A 131 -2.46 -5.47 12.32
N THR A 132 -2.14 -4.46 13.12
CA THR A 132 -3.08 -3.38 13.47
C THR A 132 -2.93 -2.18 12.53
N MET A 133 -3.93 -1.29 12.46
CA MET A 133 -3.82 -0.06 11.66
C MET A 133 -2.71 0.85 12.18
N GLU A 134 -2.45 0.82 13.48
CA GLU A 134 -1.34 1.50 14.14
C GLU A 134 0.01 0.97 13.68
N ASP A 135 0.13 -0.36 13.57
CA ASP A 135 1.33 -1.01 13.06
C ASP A 135 1.57 -0.66 11.59
N GLU A 136 0.53 -0.71 10.75
CA GLU A 136 0.65 -0.33 9.34
C GLU A 136 1.09 1.14 9.20
N ALA A 137 0.42 2.04 9.91
CA ALA A 137 0.75 3.47 9.92
C ALA A 137 2.20 3.71 10.35
N ARG A 138 2.65 3.03 11.40
CA ARG A 138 4.02 3.16 11.91
C ARG A 138 5.04 2.58 10.94
N LEU A 139 4.85 1.33 10.51
CA LEU A 139 5.82 0.58 9.71
C LEU A 139 5.97 1.15 8.30
N LEU A 140 4.87 1.65 7.70
CA LEU A 140 4.89 2.28 6.39
C LEU A 140 5.11 3.81 6.46
N ALA A 141 5.22 4.37 7.66
CA ALA A 141 5.27 5.81 7.93
C ALA A 141 4.10 6.59 7.30
N TYR A 142 2.90 6.00 7.33
CA TYR A 142 1.69 6.65 6.86
C TYR A 142 0.99 7.38 8.01
N PRO A 143 0.27 8.48 7.72
CA PRO A 143 -0.57 9.09 8.73
C PRO A 143 -1.66 8.11 9.19
N LYS A 144 -1.75 7.84 10.50
CA LYS A 144 -2.74 6.94 11.08
C LYS A 144 -4.18 7.22 10.61
N CYS A 145 -4.57 8.49 10.56
CA CYS A 145 -5.91 8.87 10.09
C CYS A 145 -6.16 8.56 8.60
N CYS A 146 -5.12 8.50 7.78
CA CYS A 146 -5.23 8.09 6.37
C CYS A 146 -5.38 6.57 6.25
N VAL A 147 -4.65 5.80 7.08
CA VAL A 147 -4.81 4.34 7.18
C VAL A 147 -6.22 3.97 7.65
N GLN A 148 -6.69 4.58 8.74
CA GLN A 148 -8.07 4.39 9.24
C GLN A 148 -9.10 4.72 8.17
N SER A 149 -8.94 5.84 7.46
CA SER A 149 -9.86 6.23 6.39
C SER A 149 -9.81 5.25 5.21
N HIS A 150 -8.68 4.60 4.93
CA HIS A 150 -8.60 3.54 3.92
C HIS A 150 -9.45 2.33 4.31
N TYR A 151 -9.30 1.84 5.54
CA TYR A 151 -10.09 0.70 6.01
C TYR A 151 -11.57 1.00 6.18
N LEU A 152 -11.96 2.24 6.52
CA LEU A 152 -13.36 2.65 6.48
C LEU A 152 -13.97 2.60 5.07
N ARG A 153 -13.19 2.95 4.03
CA ARG A 153 -13.65 2.80 2.64
C ARG A 153 -13.76 1.33 2.24
N LEU A 154 -12.82 0.51 2.70
CA LEU A 154 -12.82 -0.94 2.46
C LEU A 154 -14.02 -1.62 3.11
N GLU A 155 -14.34 -1.27 4.36
CA GLU A 155 -15.57 -1.74 5.03
C GLU A 155 -16.82 -1.35 4.26
N GLY A 156 -16.94 -0.08 3.86
CA GLY A 156 -18.05 0.38 3.05
C GLY A 156 -18.20 -0.45 1.77
N TRP A 157 -17.09 -0.70 1.08
CA TRP A 157 -17.08 -1.57 -0.09
C TRP A 157 -17.63 -2.97 0.19
N TYR A 158 -17.16 -3.64 1.25
CA TYR A 158 -17.65 -4.96 1.63
C TYR A 158 -19.16 -4.96 1.92
N ARG A 159 -19.64 -3.96 2.65
CA ARG A 159 -21.06 -3.80 2.97
C ARG A 159 -21.91 -3.56 1.71
N ALA A 160 -21.43 -2.74 0.78
CA ALA A 160 -22.14 -2.48 -0.47
C ALA A 160 -22.20 -3.74 -1.36
N ILE A 161 -21.13 -4.53 -1.42
CA ILE A 161 -21.14 -5.81 -2.13
C ILE A 161 -22.15 -6.77 -1.50
N LEU A 162 -22.15 -6.91 -0.18
CA LEU A 162 -23.12 -7.76 0.52
C LEU A 162 -24.56 -7.31 0.31
N SER A 163 -24.84 -5.99 0.32
CA SER A 163 -26.15 -5.42 -0.02
C SER A 163 -26.62 -5.84 -1.42
N ILE A 164 -25.74 -5.76 -2.42
CA ILE A 164 -26.06 -6.19 -3.78
C ILE A 164 -26.36 -7.69 -3.81
N LEU A 165 -25.50 -8.51 -3.18
CA LEU A 165 -25.69 -9.96 -3.15
C LEU A 165 -27.01 -10.34 -2.47
N ASP A 166 -27.33 -9.72 -1.34
CA ASP A 166 -28.54 -9.96 -0.56
C ASP A 166 -29.79 -9.64 -1.39
N ARG A 167 -29.83 -8.46 -2.00
CA ARG A 167 -30.94 -8.01 -2.85
C ARG A 167 -31.17 -8.90 -4.07
N HIS A 168 -30.12 -9.47 -4.66
CA HIS A 168 -30.23 -10.33 -5.83
C HIS A 168 -30.49 -11.81 -5.50
N CYS A 169 -30.33 -12.20 -4.24
CA CYS A 169 -30.44 -13.60 -3.80
C CYS A 169 -31.50 -13.80 -2.70
N ASP A 170 -32.28 -12.77 -2.37
CA ASP A 170 -33.29 -12.77 -1.29
C ASP A 170 -32.71 -13.30 0.04
N GLY A 171 -31.48 -12.88 0.38
CA GLY A 171 -30.76 -13.34 1.59
C GLY A 171 -30.35 -14.81 1.61
N ASN A 172 -30.49 -15.54 0.49
CA ASN A 172 -30.04 -16.92 0.41
C ASN A 172 -28.51 -16.99 0.28
N GLU A 173 -27.82 -17.31 1.37
CA GLU A 173 -26.36 -17.35 1.42
C GLU A 173 -25.72 -18.25 0.35
N VAL A 174 -26.33 -19.39 0.01
CA VAL A 174 -25.80 -20.30 -1.01
C VAL A 174 -25.85 -19.66 -2.39
N LEU A 175 -26.92 -18.91 -2.69
CA LEU A 175 -27.02 -18.15 -3.94
C LEU A 175 -26.07 -16.95 -3.94
N MET A 176 -25.91 -16.26 -2.80
CA MET A 176 -24.96 -15.16 -2.66
C MET A 176 -23.51 -15.60 -2.90
N GLN A 177 -23.09 -16.72 -2.30
CA GLN A 177 -21.76 -17.32 -2.52
C GLN A 177 -21.55 -17.68 -3.99
N LYS A 178 -22.55 -18.31 -4.63
CA LYS A 178 -22.48 -18.65 -6.06
C LYS A 178 -22.37 -17.41 -6.95
N LEU A 179 -23.13 -16.35 -6.63
CA LEU A 179 -23.09 -15.10 -7.37
C LEU A 179 -21.74 -14.40 -7.19
N PHE A 180 -21.22 -14.33 -5.96
CA PHE A 180 -19.92 -13.75 -5.65
C PHE A 180 -18.78 -14.49 -6.39
N ALA A 181 -18.77 -15.82 -6.33
CA ALA A 181 -17.77 -16.66 -7.01
C ALA A 181 -17.84 -16.60 -8.54
N SER A 182 -18.96 -16.14 -9.11
CA SER A 182 -19.11 -15.99 -10.57
C SER A 182 -18.38 -14.76 -11.13
N GLU A 183 -17.90 -13.86 -10.26
CA GLU A 183 -17.31 -12.55 -10.58
C GLU A 183 -18.24 -11.62 -11.39
N LYS A 184 -19.51 -11.99 -11.57
CA LYS A 184 -20.54 -11.21 -12.27
C LYS A 184 -21.48 -10.53 -11.28
N ILE A 185 -20.90 -9.80 -10.33
CA ILE A 185 -21.66 -9.05 -9.34
C ILE A 185 -22.46 -7.95 -10.07
N PRO A 186 -23.79 -7.87 -9.89
CA PRO A 186 -24.60 -6.83 -10.49
C PRO A 186 -24.13 -5.42 -10.09
N PRO A 187 -24.42 -4.39 -10.90
CA PRO A 187 -24.02 -3.03 -10.57
C PRO A 187 -24.78 -2.50 -9.33
N PRO A 188 -24.27 -1.46 -8.67
CA PRO A 188 -25.00 -0.79 -7.59
C PRO A 188 -26.28 -0.11 -8.10
N GLU A 189 -27.40 -0.37 -7.43
CA GLU A 189 -28.72 0.16 -7.82
C GLU A 189 -29.30 1.13 -6.80
N THR A 190 -29.08 0.91 -5.51
CA THR A 190 -29.58 1.80 -4.46
C THR A 190 -28.73 3.06 -4.35
N ASP A 191 -29.32 4.15 -3.84
CA ASP A 191 -28.59 5.40 -3.63
C ASP A 191 -27.43 5.22 -2.64
N GLU A 192 -27.60 4.35 -1.64
CA GLU A 192 -26.56 3.99 -0.68
C GLU A 192 -25.40 3.23 -1.34
N GLU A 193 -25.70 2.18 -2.12
CA GLU A 193 -24.69 1.42 -2.87
C GLU A 193 -23.90 2.36 -3.80
N LYS A 194 -24.60 3.17 -4.59
CA LYS A 194 -23.99 4.14 -5.51
C LYS A 194 -23.10 5.15 -4.78
N LEU A 195 -23.56 5.68 -3.64
CA LEU A 195 -22.79 6.63 -2.83
C LEU A 195 -21.51 5.99 -2.27
N VAL A 196 -21.60 4.75 -1.78
CA VAL A 196 -20.45 4.02 -1.24
C VAL A 196 -19.42 3.74 -2.33
N PHE A 197 -19.83 3.19 -3.49
CA PHE A 197 -18.90 2.96 -4.59
C PHE A 197 -18.27 4.27 -5.09
N SER A 198 -19.07 5.32 -5.27
CA SER A 198 -18.55 6.65 -5.64
C SER A 198 -17.50 7.15 -4.65
N SER A 199 -17.75 6.98 -3.34
CA SER A 199 -16.82 7.37 -2.28
C SER A 199 -15.57 6.49 -2.21
N ALA A 200 -15.70 5.19 -2.49
CA ALA A 200 -14.59 4.24 -2.50
C ALA A 200 -13.61 4.51 -3.65
N TYR A 201 -14.13 4.86 -4.84
CA TYR A 201 -13.32 5.21 -6.00
C TYR A 201 -12.76 6.64 -5.96
N ASN A 202 -13.39 7.54 -5.22
CA ASN A 202 -12.92 8.92 -5.07
C ASN A 202 -11.76 9.02 -4.07
N VAL A 203 -10.60 8.49 -4.48
CA VAL A 203 -9.36 8.53 -3.71
C VAL A 203 -8.50 9.74 -4.08
N PHE A 204 -7.74 10.24 -3.11
CA PHE A 204 -6.88 11.40 -3.27
C PHE A 204 -5.44 11.01 -2.89
N PRO A 205 -4.62 10.55 -3.84
CA PRO A 205 -3.25 10.16 -3.57
C PRO A 205 -2.45 11.30 -2.95
N ALA A 206 -1.62 10.99 -1.95
CA ALA A 206 -0.70 11.95 -1.37
C ALA A 206 0.43 12.23 -2.36
N LYS A 207 0.70 13.51 -2.64
CA LYS A 207 1.87 13.87 -3.44
C LYS A 207 3.14 13.42 -2.70
N PHE A 208 4.07 12.74 -3.38
CA PHE A 208 5.31 12.24 -2.79
C PHE A 208 5.10 11.17 -1.70
N GLY A 209 3.97 10.46 -1.70
CA GLY A 209 3.70 9.38 -0.74
C GLY A 209 2.74 8.33 -1.29
N SER A 210 3.00 7.06 -0.97
CA SER A 210 2.18 5.93 -1.43
C SER A 210 0.96 5.65 -0.52
N TRP A 211 0.18 6.70 -0.19
CA TRP A 211 -1.07 6.56 0.56
C TRP A 211 -2.16 7.51 0.03
N ASN A 212 -3.41 7.20 0.35
CA ASN A 212 -4.56 8.04 0.01
C ASN A 212 -4.93 8.95 1.18
N MET A 213 -5.05 10.25 0.94
CA MET A 213 -5.36 11.25 1.95
C MET A 213 -6.82 11.17 2.41
N CYS A 214 -7.05 11.13 3.72
CA CYS A 214 -8.39 11.29 4.29
C CYS A 214 -8.90 12.74 4.16
N ALA A 215 -10.21 12.95 4.32
CA ALA A 215 -10.85 14.27 4.23
C ALA A 215 -10.15 15.34 5.10
N LYS A 216 -9.82 15.01 6.36
CA LYS A 216 -9.09 15.90 7.28
C LYS A 216 -7.71 16.28 6.76
N CYS A 217 -7.00 15.32 6.16
CA CYS A 217 -5.66 15.56 5.64
C CYS A 217 -5.65 16.42 4.38
N ARG A 218 -6.74 16.39 3.60
CA ARG A 218 -6.95 17.25 2.43
C ARG A 218 -7.30 18.68 2.81
N SER A 219 -8.10 18.87 3.85
CA SER A 219 -8.62 20.19 4.21
C SER A 219 -7.67 21.06 5.04
N MET A 220 -6.60 20.48 5.62
CA MET A 220 -5.70 21.19 6.54
C MET A 220 -4.28 21.31 5.99
N LYS A 221 -3.75 22.55 5.93
CA LYS A 221 -2.38 22.86 5.48
C LYS A 221 -1.28 22.17 6.31
N HIS A 222 -1.51 21.99 7.61
CA HIS A 222 -0.57 21.36 8.55
C HIS A 222 -1.06 19.99 9.01
N SER A 223 -1.72 19.25 8.12
CA SER A 223 -2.19 17.91 8.42
C SER A 223 -1.06 16.90 8.64
N PRO A 224 -1.31 15.77 9.31
CA PRO A 224 -0.37 14.66 9.40
C PRO A 224 0.18 14.22 8.03
N SER A 225 -0.67 14.19 7.00
CA SER A 225 -0.25 13.91 5.63
C SER A 225 0.70 14.97 5.10
N ALA A 226 0.37 16.27 5.21
CA ALA A 226 1.24 17.35 4.75
C ALA A 226 2.63 17.32 5.41
N LEU A 227 2.69 16.97 6.71
CA LEU A 227 3.96 16.80 7.42
C LEU A 227 4.78 15.63 6.88
N GLN A 228 4.16 14.49 6.60
CA GLN A 228 4.85 13.33 6.04
C GLN A 228 5.29 13.58 4.59
N ILE A 229 4.42 14.19 3.77
CA ILE A 229 4.74 14.63 2.40
C ILE A 229 6.00 15.50 2.41
N LYS A 230 6.08 16.48 3.32
CA LYS A 230 7.25 17.35 3.45
C LYS A 230 8.52 16.57 3.80
N LYS A 231 8.43 15.55 4.68
CA LYS A 231 9.59 14.68 4.99
C LYS A 231 10.06 13.91 3.77
N ASN A 232 9.14 13.28 3.03
CA ASN A 232 9.45 12.52 1.82
C ASN A 232 10.03 13.43 0.72
N TYR A 233 9.42 14.59 0.50
CA TYR A 233 9.92 15.62 -0.41
C TYR A 233 11.37 16.02 -0.09
N ASN A 234 11.66 16.29 1.18
CA ASN A 234 13.01 16.64 1.62
C ASN A 234 14.01 15.52 1.36
N VAL A 235 13.61 14.25 1.50
CA VAL A 235 14.47 13.10 1.11
C VAL A 235 14.79 13.16 -0.38
N GLY A 236 13.79 13.32 -1.24
CA GLY A 236 14.01 13.44 -2.68
C GLY A 236 14.94 14.60 -3.03
N MET A 237 14.69 15.79 -2.48
CA MET A 237 15.53 16.97 -2.70
C MET A 237 16.98 16.80 -2.24
N LEU A 238 17.20 16.13 -1.11
CA LEU A 238 18.55 15.88 -0.59
C LEU A 238 19.34 14.90 -1.46
N ILE A 239 18.67 13.99 -2.17
CA ILE A 239 19.31 12.94 -2.97
C ILE A 239 19.54 13.43 -4.41
N GLY A 240 18.56 14.16 -4.95
CA GLY A 240 18.61 14.81 -6.25
C GLY A 240 17.22 15.28 -6.66
N SER A 241 17.09 16.56 -7.05
CA SER A 241 15.81 17.18 -7.40
C SER A 241 15.10 16.54 -8.58
N LYS A 242 15.84 15.86 -9.48
CA LYS A 242 15.29 15.20 -10.68
C LYS A 242 14.07 14.32 -10.39
N LEU A 243 14.12 13.49 -9.33
CA LEU A 243 12.98 12.62 -8.98
C LEU A 243 11.75 13.45 -8.59
N ILE A 244 11.96 14.53 -7.85
CA ILE A 244 10.89 15.44 -7.39
C ILE A 244 10.31 16.26 -8.55
N GLU A 245 11.16 16.70 -9.47
CA GLU A 245 10.77 17.36 -10.71
C GLU A 245 9.87 16.45 -11.55
N MET A 246 10.26 15.18 -11.73
CA MET A 246 9.47 14.19 -12.45
C MET A 246 8.14 13.85 -11.75
N LEU A 247 8.11 13.80 -10.42
CA LEU A 247 6.89 13.61 -9.63
C LEU A 247 5.99 14.87 -9.57
N THR A 248 6.40 15.97 -10.21
CA THR A 248 5.65 17.24 -10.25
C THR A 248 5.26 17.65 -11.67
N ALA A 249 5.91 17.10 -12.69
CA ALA A 249 5.58 17.28 -14.10
C ALA A 249 4.26 16.55 -14.44
#